data_AF-A0A3S9HV06-F1
#
_entry.id   AF-A0A3S9HV06-F1
#
_cell.length_a   1.000
_cell.length_b   1.000
_cell.length_c   1.000
_cell.angle_alpha   90.00
_cell.angle_beta   90.00
_cell.angle_gamma   90.00
#
_symmetry.space_group_name_H-M   'P 1'
#
loop_
_entity.id
_entity.type
_entity.pdbx_description
1 polymer ?
#
loop_
_entity_poly.entity_id
_entity_poly.type
_entity_poly.pdbx_seq_one_letter_code
_entity_poly.pdbx_strand_id
1 'polypeptide(L)'
;MDAELFPRSRTEVAPGAVHVPDWLDAARQRELLAACRDWARPPAGLRTVRTPGGGTMTARQVCLGWHWYPYGYARTVVDGDGSPVKPFPAWLGELGRAAAREALGVTPPPYDIALINFYDGDARMGMHRDSDEQSDAPVVSFSLGDTCVFRFGNTETRTRPYTDVELRSGDLFVFGGPARLAHHGVPKVYPGTAPPELGLTGRLNITLRVSGR
;
A
#
# COMPACT_ATOMS: atom_id res chain seq x y z
N MET A 1 -20.89 14.60 -5.18
CA MET A 1 -20.11 15.63 -4.50
C MET A 1 -20.59 15.64 -3.06
N ASP A 2 -20.13 14.65 -2.29
CA ASP A 2 -20.40 14.62 -0.85
C ASP A 2 -19.43 15.60 -0.20
N ALA A 3 -19.86 16.86 -0.12
CA ALA A 3 -19.12 17.85 0.64
C ALA A 3 -19.36 17.55 2.11
N GLU A 4 -18.42 16.84 2.74
CA GLU A 4 -18.36 16.78 4.20
C GLU A 4 -18.35 18.21 4.77
N LEU A 5 -19.08 18.41 5.86
CA LEU A 5 -19.18 19.71 6.55
C LEU A 5 -17.82 20.26 7.00
N PHE A 6 -16.81 19.40 7.13
CA PHE A 6 -15.45 19.76 7.48
C PHE A 6 -14.47 19.02 6.57
N PRO A 7 -13.46 19.72 6.01
CA PRO A 7 -12.42 19.07 5.22
C PRO A 7 -11.59 18.14 6.10
N ARG A 8 -11.25 16.96 5.57
CA ARG A 8 -10.33 16.01 6.23
C ARG A 8 -8.93 16.61 6.25
N SER A 9 -8.34 16.73 7.43
CA SER A 9 -7.03 17.37 7.60
C SER A 9 -5.89 16.36 7.71
N ARG A 10 -4.70 16.75 7.21
CA ARG A 10 -3.43 16.06 7.50
C ARG A 10 -3.31 15.78 8.99
N THR A 11 -3.00 14.53 9.34
CA THR A 11 -2.95 14.08 10.74
C THR A 11 -1.70 13.23 10.98
N GLU A 12 -0.94 13.55 12.02
CA GLU A 12 0.10 12.66 12.55
C GLU A 12 -0.56 11.63 13.47
N VAL A 13 -0.56 10.37 13.03
CA VAL A 13 -1.25 9.26 13.69
C VAL A 13 -0.42 8.68 14.82
N ALA A 14 0.90 8.72 14.66
CA ALA A 14 1.92 8.40 15.64
C ALA A 14 3.22 9.11 15.21
N PRO A 15 4.23 9.28 16.09
CA PRO A 15 5.53 9.82 15.70
C PRO A 15 6.07 9.11 14.46
N GLY A 16 6.28 9.85 13.37
CA GLY A 16 6.78 9.31 12.11
C GLY A 16 5.74 8.57 11.25
N ALA A 17 4.44 8.67 11.55
CA ALA A 17 3.34 8.11 10.76
C ALA A 17 2.26 9.17 10.49
N VAL A 18 2.03 9.49 9.21
CA VAL A 18 1.19 10.60 8.78
C VAL A 18 0.17 10.16 7.73
N HIS A 19 -1.09 10.54 7.95
CA HIS A 19 -2.18 10.44 6.99
C HIS A 19 -2.40 11.80 6.33
N VAL A 20 -2.44 11.82 5.00
CA VAL A 20 -2.74 12.99 4.18
C VAL A 20 -3.96 12.65 3.32
N PRO A 21 -5.17 13.10 3.74
CA PRO A 21 -6.39 12.90 2.96
C PRO A 21 -6.32 13.56 1.58
N ASP A 22 -6.99 12.97 0.60
CA ASP A 22 -7.23 13.57 -0.73
C ASP A 22 -5.95 14.03 -1.47
N TRP A 23 -4.81 13.39 -1.17
CA TRP A 23 -3.51 13.77 -1.73
C TRP A 23 -3.40 13.47 -3.24
N LEU A 24 -4.01 12.38 -3.71
CA LEU A 24 -4.13 12.09 -5.13
C LEU A 24 -5.41 12.72 -5.68
N ASP A 25 -5.25 13.65 -6.61
CA ASP A 25 -6.38 14.15 -7.38
C ASP A 25 -7.02 13.05 -8.26
N ALA A 26 -8.23 13.31 -8.76
CA ALA A 26 -8.98 12.34 -9.57
C ALA A 26 -8.24 11.91 -10.85
N ALA A 27 -7.41 12.78 -11.44
CA ALA A 27 -6.63 12.44 -12.63
C ALA A 27 -5.51 11.44 -12.29
N ARG A 28 -4.78 11.69 -11.20
CA ARG A 28 -3.72 10.83 -10.70
C ARG A 28 -4.26 9.47 -10.23
N GLN A 29 -5.43 9.45 -9.59
CA GLN A 29 -6.10 8.21 -9.23
C GLN A 29 -6.41 7.34 -10.46
N ARG A 30 -6.92 7.94 -11.55
CA ARG A 30 -7.18 7.23 -12.81
C ARG A 30 -5.92 6.73 -13.48
N GLU A 31 -4.85 7.53 -13.49
CA GLU A 31 -3.54 7.14 -14.05
C GLU A 31 -2.96 5.94 -13.29
N LEU A 32 -2.95 5.99 -11.95
CA LEU A 32 -2.50 4.88 -11.12
C LEU A 32 -3.35 3.62 -11.33
N LEU A 33 -4.68 3.76 -11.42
CA LEU A 33 -5.57 2.63 -11.68
C LEU A 33 -5.30 2.00 -13.05
N ALA A 34 -5.12 2.81 -14.09
CA ALA A 34 -4.79 2.32 -15.43
C ALA A 34 -3.47 1.52 -15.41
N ALA A 35 -2.43 2.07 -14.79
CA ALA A 35 -1.16 1.38 -14.62
C ALA A 35 -1.31 0.06 -13.83
N CYS A 36 -2.09 0.06 -12.75
CA CYS A 36 -2.38 -1.15 -11.97
C CYS A 36 -3.10 -2.22 -12.79
N ARG A 37 -4.04 -1.84 -13.67
CA ARG A 37 -4.71 -2.79 -14.57
C ARG A 37 -3.74 -3.43 -15.54
N ASP A 38 -2.79 -2.66 -16.06
CA ASP A 38 -1.76 -3.19 -16.96
C ASP A 38 -0.78 -4.09 -16.22
N TRP A 39 -0.36 -3.71 -15.02
CA TRP A 39 0.49 -4.55 -14.17
C TRP A 39 -0.21 -5.81 -13.67
N ALA A 40 -1.54 -5.84 -13.60
CA ALA A 40 -2.29 -7.03 -13.23
C ALA A 40 -2.29 -8.11 -14.32
N ARG A 41 -1.96 -7.77 -15.58
CA ARG A 41 -1.95 -8.72 -16.69
C ARG A 41 -0.72 -9.64 -16.64
N PRO A 42 -0.86 -10.93 -16.98
CA PRO A 42 0.28 -11.83 -17.17
C PRO A 42 1.24 -11.33 -18.26
N PRO A 43 2.53 -11.71 -18.20
CA PRO A 43 3.19 -12.49 -17.14
C PRO A 43 3.47 -11.65 -15.87
N ALA A 44 3.78 -12.28 -14.74
CA ALA A 44 4.00 -11.61 -13.44
C ALA A 44 2.85 -10.69 -13.02
N GLY A 45 1.62 -11.14 -13.30
CA GLY A 45 0.39 -10.40 -13.04
C GLY A 45 -0.17 -10.60 -11.63
N LEU A 46 -1.45 -10.29 -11.48
CA LEU A 46 -2.17 -10.40 -10.22
C LEU A 46 -2.24 -11.86 -9.76
N ARG A 47 -1.76 -12.12 -8.53
CA ARG A 47 -1.75 -13.46 -7.93
C ARG A 47 -2.43 -13.50 -6.58
N THR A 48 -2.86 -14.70 -6.19
CA THR A 48 -3.29 -14.99 -4.83
C THR A 48 -2.09 -15.51 -4.03
N VAL A 49 -1.78 -14.89 -2.89
CA VAL A 49 -0.65 -15.30 -2.06
C VAL A 49 -1.05 -16.44 -1.13
N ARG A 50 -0.28 -17.53 -1.17
CA ARG A 50 -0.40 -18.65 -0.21
C ARG A 50 0.59 -18.45 0.92
N THR A 51 0.11 -18.52 2.16
CA THR A 51 0.97 -18.39 3.33
C THR A 51 1.57 -19.75 3.71
N PRO A 52 2.74 -19.77 4.36
CA PRO A 52 3.43 -21.01 4.72
C PRO A 52 2.62 -21.96 5.63
N GLY A 53 1.68 -21.42 6.41
CA GLY A 53 0.76 -22.20 7.24
C GLY A 53 -0.44 -22.80 6.50
N GLY A 54 -0.44 -22.80 5.17
CA GLY A 54 -1.54 -23.31 4.34
C GLY A 54 -2.73 -22.35 4.19
N GLY A 55 -2.63 -21.14 4.75
CA GLY A 55 -3.63 -20.09 4.57
C GLY A 55 -3.51 -19.41 3.21
N THR A 56 -4.58 -18.74 2.80
CA THR A 56 -4.57 -17.90 1.59
C THR A 56 -4.90 -16.47 1.98
N MET A 57 -4.07 -15.53 1.51
CA MET A 57 -4.41 -14.11 1.65
C MET A 57 -5.63 -13.83 0.77
N THR A 58 -6.66 -13.23 1.36
CA THR A 58 -7.87 -12.83 0.64
C THR A 58 -7.60 -11.67 -0.31
N ALA A 59 -6.64 -10.80 0.04
CA ALA A 59 -6.09 -9.83 -0.88
C ALA A 59 -5.22 -10.51 -1.96
N ARG A 60 -5.41 -10.09 -3.21
CA ARG A 60 -4.55 -10.48 -4.34
C ARG A 60 -3.45 -9.44 -4.54
N GLN A 61 -2.29 -9.83 -5.06
CA GLN A 61 -1.11 -8.97 -5.10
C GLN A 61 -0.43 -8.96 -6.48
N VAL A 62 0.07 -7.79 -6.88
CA VAL A 62 1.07 -7.59 -7.94
C VAL A 62 2.33 -6.99 -7.31
N CYS A 63 3.49 -7.38 -7.79
CA CYS A 63 4.78 -6.84 -7.34
C CYS A 63 5.51 -6.17 -8.50
N LEU A 64 6.13 -5.02 -8.24
CA LEU A 64 7.02 -4.33 -9.18
C LEU A 64 8.41 -4.17 -8.56
N GLY A 65 9.43 -4.26 -9.40
CA GLY A 65 10.85 -4.14 -9.05
C GLY A 65 11.39 -5.40 -8.39
N TRP A 66 10.79 -5.82 -7.29
CA TRP A 66 11.08 -7.08 -6.61
C TRP A 66 9.82 -7.85 -6.31
N HIS A 67 9.86 -9.15 -6.53
CA HIS A 67 8.77 -10.06 -6.21
C HIS A 67 8.83 -10.41 -4.73
N TRP A 68 7.85 -9.95 -3.96
CA TRP A 68 7.70 -10.39 -2.58
C TRP A 68 7.09 -11.79 -2.53
N TYR A 69 7.64 -12.65 -1.69
CA TYR A 69 7.05 -13.93 -1.32
C TYR A 69 7.26 -14.13 0.18
N PRO A 70 6.55 -15.06 0.83
CA PRO A 70 6.86 -15.36 2.22
C PRO A 70 8.36 -15.61 2.39
N TYR A 71 9.00 -14.90 3.32
CA TYR A 71 10.44 -14.97 3.63
C TYR A 71 11.40 -14.16 2.74
N GLY A 72 10.94 -13.36 1.79
CA GLY A 72 11.82 -12.37 1.16
C GLY A 72 11.41 -11.84 -0.21
N TYR A 73 12.43 -11.43 -0.95
CA TYR A 73 12.32 -10.80 -2.25
C TYR A 73 13.13 -11.54 -3.32
N ALA A 74 12.55 -11.71 -4.50
CA ALA A 74 13.18 -12.35 -5.65
C ALA A 74 13.05 -11.49 -6.92
N ARG A 75 13.85 -11.80 -7.95
CA ARG A 75 13.76 -11.18 -9.29
C ARG A 75 12.75 -11.87 -10.20
N THR A 76 12.19 -12.99 -9.75
CA THR A 76 11.20 -13.79 -10.47
C THR A 76 10.02 -14.13 -9.56
N VAL A 77 8.89 -14.49 -10.16
CA VAL A 77 7.67 -14.91 -9.46
C VAL A 77 7.83 -16.36 -8.98
N VAL A 78 8.67 -16.55 -7.95
CA VAL A 78 9.12 -17.86 -7.44
C VAL A 78 8.00 -18.76 -6.92
N ASP A 79 6.87 -18.17 -6.53
CA ASP A 79 5.67 -18.85 -6.03
C ASP A 79 4.48 -18.75 -7.02
N GLY A 80 4.76 -18.51 -8.31
CA GLY A 80 3.75 -18.35 -9.35
C GLY A 80 4.22 -18.85 -10.72
N ASP A 81 4.17 -17.97 -11.74
CA ASP A 81 4.44 -18.34 -13.14
C ASP A 81 5.93 -18.42 -13.51
N GLY A 82 6.83 -18.15 -12.55
CA GLY A 82 8.28 -18.20 -12.72
C GLY A 82 8.87 -17.08 -13.60
N SER A 83 8.03 -16.17 -14.11
CA SER A 83 8.49 -15.08 -14.97
C SER A 83 9.27 -14.01 -14.20
N PRO A 84 10.09 -13.17 -14.88
CA PRO A 84 10.69 -12.00 -14.25
C PRO A 84 9.64 -11.07 -13.67
N VAL A 85 9.91 -10.52 -12.48
CA VAL A 85 9.04 -9.49 -11.89
C VAL A 85 9.00 -8.26 -12.80
N LYS A 86 7.84 -7.60 -12.87
CA LYS A 86 7.69 -6.37 -13.65
C LYS A 86 8.66 -5.29 -13.14
N PRO A 87 9.23 -4.46 -14.03
CA PRO A 87 10.16 -3.41 -13.60
C PRO A 87 9.45 -2.38 -12.71
N PHE A 88 10.22 -1.77 -11.81
CA PHE A 88 9.74 -0.63 -11.02
C PHE A 88 9.74 0.64 -11.89
N PRO A 89 8.61 1.35 -12.08
CA PRO A 89 8.58 2.56 -12.89
C PRO A 89 9.22 3.76 -12.18
N ALA A 90 10.11 4.49 -12.87
CA ALA A 90 10.78 5.66 -12.31
C ALA A 90 9.81 6.75 -11.81
N TRP A 91 8.73 7.00 -12.57
CA TRP A 91 7.71 8.00 -12.20
C TRP A 91 6.98 7.63 -10.90
N LEU A 92 6.81 6.34 -10.60
CA LEU A 92 6.20 5.87 -9.37
C LEU A 92 7.14 6.10 -8.18
N GLY A 93 8.45 5.96 -8.40
CA GLY A 93 9.48 6.29 -7.41
C GLY A 93 9.53 7.76 -7.08
N GLU A 94 9.44 8.63 -8.09
CA GLU A 94 9.35 10.08 -7.88
C GLU A 94 8.07 10.48 -7.15
N LEU A 95 6.93 9.83 -7.45
CA LEU A 95 5.68 10.02 -6.70
C LEU A 95 5.86 9.61 -5.23
N GLY A 96 6.53 8.48 -4.97
CA GLY A 96 6.86 8.03 -3.61
C GLY A 96 7.74 9.01 -2.85
N ARG A 97 8.78 9.56 -3.49
CA ARG A 97 9.66 10.57 -2.88
C ARG A 97 8.90 11.87 -2.59
N ALA A 98 8.01 12.29 -3.48
CA ALA A 98 7.15 13.44 -3.24
C ALA A 98 6.22 13.23 -2.05
N ALA A 99 5.61 12.05 -1.94
CA ALA A 99 4.76 11.67 -0.82
C ALA A 99 5.53 11.64 0.52
N ALA A 100 6.74 11.07 0.55
CA ALA A 100 7.58 11.04 1.75
C ALA A 100 8.00 12.45 2.20
N ARG A 101 8.32 13.33 1.24
CA ARG A 101 8.64 14.74 1.53
C ARG A 101 7.43 15.49 2.09
N GLU A 102 6.25 15.30 1.51
CA GLU A 102 5.01 15.93 2.01
C GLU A 102 4.66 15.47 3.43
N ALA A 103 4.69 14.16 3.65
CA ALA A 103 4.21 13.58 4.90
C ALA A 103 5.20 13.78 6.05
N LEU A 104 6.49 13.52 5.81
CA LEU A 104 7.52 13.43 6.85
C LEU A 104 8.64 14.47 6.72
N GLY A 105 8.66 15.28 5.66
CA GLY A 105 9.73 16.25 5.42
C GLY A 105 11.08 15.62 5.03
N VAL A 106 11.10 14.35 4.62
CA VAL A 106 12.32 13.60 4.30
C VAL A 106 12.44 13.33 2.80
N THR A 107 13.68 13.13 2.34
CA THR A 107 13.97 12.70 0.97
C THR A 107 14.61 11.31 1.02
N PRO A 108 13.84 10.22 0.88
CA PRO A 108 14.39 8.88 0.93
C PRO A 108 15.22 8.56 -0.32
N PRO A 109 16.03 7.48 -0.26
CA PRO A 109 16.60 6.85 -1.45
C PRO A 109 15.51 6.48 -2.47
N PRO A 110 15.87 6.22 -3.73
CA PRO A 110 14.92 5.78 -4.74
C PRO A 110 14.16 4.51 -4.31
N TYR A 111 12.84 4.56 -4.39
CA TYR A 111 11.98 3.38 -4.23
C TYR A 111 12.24 2.40 -5.38
N ASP A 112 12.31 1.11 -5.04
CA ASP A 112 12.55 0.03 -6.00
C ASP A 112 11.61 -1.18 -5.78
N ILE A 113 10.69 -1.10 -4.83
CA ILE A 113 9.65 -2.09 -4.56
C ILE A 113 8.29 -1.40 -4.58
N ALA A 114 7.34 -1.96 -5.35
CA ALA A 114 5.92 -1.66 -5.17
C ALA A 114 5.13 -2.95 -4.95
N LEU A 115 4.36 -3.00 -3.87
CA LEU A 115 3.37 -4.05 -3.62
C LEU A 115 1.98 -3.46 -3.83
N ILE A 116 1.26 -4.00 -4.83
CA ILE A 116 -0.10 -3.56 -5.16
C ILE A 116 -1.06 -4.62 -4.66
N ASN A 117 -1.82 -4.29 -3.61
CA ASN A 117 -2.79 -5.19 -2.99
C ASN A 117 -4.19 -4.83 -3.45
N PHE A 118 -4.90 -5.80 -4.04
CA PHE A 118 -6.32 -5.73 -4.38
C PHE A 118 -7.15 -6.45 -3.33
N TYR A 119 -8.14 -5.75 -2.78
CA TYR A 119 -9.11 -6.25 -1.82
C TYR A 119 -10.48 -6.23 -2.48
N ASP A 120 -11.14 -7.38 -2.49
CA ASP A 120 -12.59 -7.41 -2.69
C ASP A 120 -13.31 -7.00 -1.39
N GLY A 121 -14.64 -7.02 -1.39
CA GLY A 121 -15.44 -6.50 -0.28
C GLY A 121 -15.26 -7.24 1.06
N ASP A 122 -14.83 -8.50 1.03
CA ASP A 122 -14.64 -9.34 2.22
C ASP A 122 -13.16 -9.53 2.59
N ALA A 123 -12.25 -9.06 1.72
CA ALA A 123 -10.82 -9.18 1.92
C ALA A 123 -10.35 -8.35 3.12
N ARG A 124 -9.42 -8.94 3.87
CA ARG A 124 -8.82 -8.35 5.07
C ARG A 124 -7.34 -8.70 5.14
N MET A 125 -6.60 -7.89 5.85
CA MET A 125 -5.19 -8.12 6.12
C MET A 125 -4.95 -8.00 7.62
N GLY A 126 -4.52 -9.11 8.24
CA GLY A 126 -4.18 -9.11 9.65
C GLY A 126 -3.01 -8.17 9.95
N MET A 127 -2.80 -7.87 11.23
CA MET A 127 -1.64 -7.10 11.66
C MET A 127 -0.37 -7.75 11.09
N HIS A 128 0.55 -6.97 10.56
CA HIS A 128 1.85 -7.41 10.05
C HIS A 128 2.80 -6.22 10.09
N ARG A 129 4.08 -6.43 9.83
CA ARG A 129 5.05 -5.36 9.69
C ARG A 129 5.85 -5.59 8.42
N ASP A 130 6.38 -4.51 7.87
CA ASP A 130 7.18 -4.52 6.66
C ASP A 130 8.65 -4.61 7.07
N SER A 131 9.16 -5.85 7.21
CA SER A 131 10.50 -6.11 7.77
C SER A 131 11.41 -6.96 6.86
N ASP A 132 11.01 -7.19 5.62
CA ASP A 132 11.80 -8.00 4.67
C ASP A 132 12.84 -7.14 3.91
N GLU A 133 12.79 -5.82 4.06
CA GLU A 133 13.74 -4.87 3.47
C GLU A 133 14.97 -4.65 4.38
N GLN A 134 16.12 -4.35 3.78
CA GLN A 134 17.32 -3.93 4.52
C GLN A 134 17.31 -2.42 4.83
N SER A 135 16.52 -1.64 4.09
CA SER A 135 16.41 -0.19 4.27
C SER A 135 15.38 0.18 5.34
N ASP A 136 15.73 1.20 6.13
CA ASP A 136 14.87 1.90 7.07
C ASP A 136 14.08 3.07 6.45
N ALA A 137 14.17 3.27 5.13
CA ALA A 137 13.45 4.32 4.43
C ALA A 137 11.93 4.21 4.61
N PRO A 138 11.17 5.33 4.68
CA PRO A 138 9.74 5.30 4.93
C PRO A 138 8.96 4.46 3.92
N VAL A 139 7.92 3.79 4.41
CA VAL A 139 6.91 3.14 3.60
C VAL A 139 5.88 4.18 3.18
N VAL A 140 5.58 4.23 1.88
CA VAL A 140 4.55 5.10 1.29
C VAL A 140 3.40 4.23 0.82
N SER A 141 2.17 4.59 1.17
CA SER A 141 0.96 3.83 0.87
C SER A 141 -0.10 4.73 0.26
N PHE A 142 -0.50 4.43 -0.98
CA PHE A 142 -1.60 5.10 -1.67
C PHE A 142 -2.86 4.23 -1.62
N SER A 143 -4.03 4.86 -1.42
CA SER A 143 -5.33 4.18 -1.41
C SER A 143 -6.19 4.59 -2.60
N LEU A 144 -6.80 3.61 -3.27
CA LEU A 144 -7.73 3.81 -4.38
C LEU A 144 -8.96 2.91 -4.21
N GLY A 145 -10.14 3.41 -4.59
CA GLY A 145 -11.39 2.64 -4.56
C GLY A 145 -12.05 2.64 -3.20
N ASP A 146 -12.57 1.48 -2.80
CA ASP A 146 -13.37 1.35 -1.58
C ASP A 146 -12.57 1.76 -0.33
N THR A 147 -13.25 2.46 0.56
CA THR A 147 -12.76 2.90 1.86
C THR A 147 -12.41 1.70 2.73
N CYS A 148 -11.36 1.82 3.54
CA CYS A 148 -11.03 0.80 4.54
C CYS A 148 -10.78 1.39 5.92
N VAL A 149 -10.98 0.56 6.94
CA VAL A 149 -10.33 0.77 8.25
C VAL A 149 -8.89 0.28 8.11
N PHE A 150 -7.94 1.20 8.28
CA PHE A 150 -6.53 0.90 8.42
C PHE A 150 -6.14 0.98 9.89
N ARG A 151 -5.67 -0.14 10.43
CA ARG A 151 -5.24 -0.23 11.83
C ARG A 151 -3.74 -0.03 11.89
N PHE A 152 -3.29 1.02 12.56
CA PHE A 152 -1.88 1.34 12.77
C PHE A 152 -1.49 1.16 14.23
N GLY A 153 -0.60 0.22 14.50
CA GLY A 153 -0.16 -0.19 15.84
C GLY A 153 1.19 0.36 16.25
N ASN A 154 1.89 -0.39 17.10
CA ASN A 154 3.22 -0.09 17.62
C ASN A 154 4.27 -1.04 17.03
N THR A 155 5.55 -0.83 17.36
CA THR A 155 6.69 -1.61 16.86
C THR A 155 6.98 -2.88 17.67
N GLU A 156 6.35 -3.05 18.83
CA GLU A 156 6.67 -4.10 19.81
C GLU A 156 5.76 -5.32 19.67
N THR A 157 4.46 -5.10 19.48
CA THR A 157 3.43 -6.15 19.48
C THR A 157 2.39 -5.95 18.39
N ARG A 158 1.77 -7.07 17.99
CA ARG A 158 0.62 -7.12 17.08
C ARG A 158 -0.69 -6.67 17.73
N THR A 159 -0.68 -6.41 19.03
CA THR A 159 -1.85 -6.04 19.85
C THR A 159 -1.88 -4.54 20.16
N ARG A 160 -2.80 -4.11 21.03
CA ARG A 160 -2.92 -2.70 21.46
C ARG A 160 -1.60 -2.18 22.10
N PRO A 161 -1.34 -0.86 22.04
CA PRO A 161 -2.18 0.18 21.45
C PRO A 161 -2.12 0.21 19.91
N TYR A 162 -3.23 0.59 19.29
CA TYR A 162 -3.34 0.90 17.87
C TYR A 162 -4.37 2.02 17.66
N THR A 163 -4.21 2.74 16.56
CA THR A 163 -5.13 3.76 16.06
C THR A 163 -5.76 3.25 14.76
N ASP A 164 -7.08 3.26 14.69
CA ASP A 164 -7.81 2.97 13.47
C ASP A 164 -8.02 4.28 12.69
N VAL A 165 -7.66 4.27 11.40
CA VAL A 165 -7.74 5.41 10.48
C VAL A 165 -8.59 4.98 9.29
N GLU A 166 -9.57 5.79 8.92
CA GLU A 166 -10.32 5.57 7.69
C GLU A 166 -9.51 6.07 6.49
N LEU A 167 -9.13 5.15 5.58
CA LEU A 167 -8.45 5.50 4.34
C LEU A 167 -9.43 5.39 3.18
N ARG A 168 -9.63 6.49 2.47
CA ARG A 168 -10.50 6.60 1.30
C ARG A 168 -9.70 6.64 0.00
N SER A 169 -10.41 6.56 -1.13
CA SER A 169 -9.79 6.76 -2.43
C SER A 169 -9.11 8.13 -2.51
N GLY A 170 -7.84 8.13 -2.88
CA GLY A 170 -7.01 9.32 -2.98
C GLY A 170 -6.12 9.60 -1.77
N ASP A 171 -6.33 8.89 -0.66
CA ASP A 171 -5.56 9.12 0.56
C ASP A 171 -4.12 8.60 0.45
N LEU A 172 -3.22 9.34 1.07
CA LEU A 172 -1.83 8.98 1.29
C LEU A 172 -1.62 8.65 2.77
N PHE A 173 -0.91 7.56 3.04
CA PHE A 173 -0.38 7.24 4.36
C PHE A 173 1.11 6.94 4.26
N VAL A 174 1.93 7.59 5.08
CA VAL A 174 3.39 7.38 5.10
C VAL A 174 3.84 7.09 6.51
N PHE A 175 4.66 6.06 6.70
CA PHE A 175 5.27 5.75 8.00
C PHE A 175 6.75 5.41 7.85
N GLY A 176 7.57 6.00 8.72
CA GLY A 176 9.02 5.85 8.72
C GLY A 176 9.62 6.19 10.08
N GLY A 177 10.95 6.29 10.14
CA GLY A 177 11.67 6.59 11.38
C GLY A 177 11.22 5.68 12.54
N PRO A 178 10.76 6.23 13.68
CA PRO A 178 10.34 5.41 14.84
C PRO A 178 9.14 4.50 14.54
N ALA A 179 8.32 4.81 13.52
CA ALA A 179 7.17 4.01 13.12
C ALA A 179 7.46 3.07 11.95
N ARG A 180 8.69 3.03 11.42
CA ARG A 180 9.06 2.25 10.22
C ARG A 180 8.69 0.76 10.30
N LEU A 181 8.79 0.18 11.49
CA LEU A 181 8.50 -1.23 11.76
C LEU A 181 7.17 -1.44 12.52
N ALA A 182 6.29 -0.44 12.51
CA ALA A 182 5.01 -0.52 13.20
C ALA A 182 4.13 -1.63 12.60
N HIS A 183 3.50 -2.40 13.48
CA HIS A 183 2.49 -3.37 13.09
C HIS A 183 1.26 -2.66 12.55
N HIS A 184 0.75 -3.08 11.40
CA HIS A 184 -0.44 -2.49 10.78
C HIS A 184 -1.25 -3.51 9.98
N GLY A 185 -2.48 -3.18 9.63
CA GLY A 185 -3.36 -4.06 8.88
C GLY A 185 -4.63 -3.39 8.38
N VAL A 186 -5.43 -4.17 7.65
CA VAL A 186 -6.72 -3.76 7.09
C VAL A 186 -7.80 -4.69 7.65
N PRO A 187 -8.37 -4.39 8.83
CA PRO A 187 -9.41 -5.22 9.42
C PRO A 187 -10.72 -5.24 8.62
N LYS A 188 -11.04 -4.16 7.88
CA LYS A 188 -12.31 -4.02 7.17
C LYS A 188 -12.20 -3.14 5.94
N VAL A 189 -12.88 -3.54 4.87
CA VAL A 189 -13.17 -2.72 3.67
C VAL A 189 -14.67 -2.41 3.68
N TYR A 190 -15.07 -1.24 3.17
CA TYR A 190 -16.46 -0.79 3.04
C TYR A 190 -16.85 -0.82 1.55
N PRO A 191 -17.50 -1.90 1.07
CA PRO A 191 -17.84 -2.04 -0.34
C PRO A 191 -18.77 -0.93 -0.84
N GLY A 192 -18.58 -0.49 -2.07
CA GLY A 192 -19.46 0.50 -2.72
C GLY A 192 -19.23 1.93 -2.28
N THR A 193 -18.05 2.21 -1.69
CA THR A 193 -17.66 3.57 -1.28
C THR A 193 -16.62 4.20 -2.22
N ALA A 194 -16.15 3.45 -3.22
CA ALA A 194 -15.30 3.97 -4.27
C ALA A 194 -15.97 5.13 -5.04
N PRO A 195 -15.23 6.18 -5.44
CA PRO A 195 -15.74 7.22 -6.33
C PRO A 195 -16.23 6.59 -7.66
N PRO A 196 -17.49 6.81 -8.08
CA PRO A 196 -18.03 6.19 -9.30
C PRO A 196 -17.19 6.46 -10.55
N GLU A 197 -16.63 7.67 -10.67
CA GLU A 197 -15.79 8.12 -11.78
C GLU A 197 -14.42 7.41 -11.85
N LEU A 198 -13.98 6.77 -10.78
CA LEU A 198 -12.76 5.96 -10.78
C LEU A 198 -12.99 4.64 -11.52
N GLY A 199 -14.23 4.12 -11.53
CA GLY A 199 -14.60 2.89 -12.21
C GLY A 199 -13.89 1.64 -11.66
N LEU A 200 -13.58 1.64 -10.36
CA LEU A 200 -13.00 0.51 -9.63
C LEU A 200 -14.05 -0.06 -8.66
N THR A 201 -14.30 -1.37 -8.74
CA THR A 201 -15.02 -2.12 -7.69
C THR A 201 -14.00 -2.79 -6.79
N GLY A 202 -14.12 -2.59 -5.47
CA GLY A 202 -13.13 -3.02 -4.50
C GLY A 202 -12.09 -1.94 -4.20
N ARG A 203 -11.02 -2.34 -3.51
CA ARG A 203 -9.95 -1.44 -3.07
C ARG A 203 -8.60 -1.87 -3.63
N LEU A 204 -7.82 -0.88 -4.04
CA LEU A 204 -6.40 -1.03 -4.33
C LEU A 204 -5.56 -0.25 -3.31
N ASN A 205 -4.44 -0.85 -2.95
CA ASN A 205 -3.39 -0.20 -2.19
C ASN A 205 -2.06 -0.38 -2.90
N ILE A 206 -1.34 0.72 -3.13
CA ILE A 206 0.00 0.70 -3.73
C ILE A 206 0.99 1.11 -2.63
N THR A 207 1.81 0.16 -2.20
CA THR A 207 2.80 0.35 -1.13
C THR A 207 4.20 0.36 -1.71
N LEU A 208 4.91 1.47 -1.55
CA LEU A 208 6.27 1.66 -2.03
C LEU A 208 7.28 1.48 -0.90
N ARG A 209 8.35 0.74 -1.19
CA ARG A 209 9.45 0.47 -0.25
C ARG A 209 10.81 0.57 -0.95
N VAL A 210 11.85 0.76 -0.15
CA VAL A 210 13.25 0.72 -0.59
C VAL A 210 13.82 -0.61 -0.10
N SER A 211 14.39 -1.41 -0.99
CA SER A 211 14.95 -2.72 -0.66
C SER A 211 16.21 -2.60 0.20
N GLY A 212 17.03 -1.58 -0.06
CA GLY A 212 18.36 -1.40 0.54
C GLY A 212 19.44 -2.31 -0.05
N ARG A 213 19.20 -2.89 -1.23
CA ARG A 213 20.12 -3.81 -1.93
C ARG A 213 20.96 -3.13 -3.01
#